data_AF-A0A6P0Z0K4-F1
#
_entry.id   AF-A0A6P0Z0K4-F1
#
_cell.length_a   1.000
_cell.length_b   1.000
_cell.length_c   1.000
_cell.angle_alpha   90.00
_cell.angle_beta   90.00
_cell.angle_gamma   90.00
#
_symmetry.space_group_name_H-M   'P 1'
#
loop_
_entity.id
_entity.type
_entity.pdbx_description
1 polymer ?
#
loop_
_entity_poly.entity_id
_entity_poly.type
_entity_poly.pdbx_seq_one_letter_code
_entity_poly.pdbx_strand_id
1 'polypeptide(L)' 'MEKRYPDLYVLASLTAYPFFLRNGYQKQQETGFWSEERIWIPCVMMQKSLFPIR' A
#
# COMPACT_ATOMS: atom_id res chain seq x y z
N MET A 1 -2.13 18.31 -20.78
CA MET A 1 -2.10 16.84 -20.66
C MET A 1 -2.31 16.47 -19.21
N GLU A 2 -3.41 15.79 -18.88
CA GLU A 2 -3.61 15.26 -17.52
C GLU A 2 -2.73 14.02 -17.31
N LYS A 3 -2.01 13.98 -16.19
CA LYS A 3 -1.26 12.79 -15.78
C LYS A 3 -2.24 11.75 -15.26
N ARG A 4 -2.27 10.57 -15.89
CA ARG A 4 -3.01 9.41 -15.38
C ARG A 4 -2.11 8.61 -14.47
N TYR A 5 -2.62 8.25 -13.29
CA TYR A 5 -1.96 7.36 -12.35
C TYR A 5 -2.66 6.00 -12.43
N PRO A 6 -2.12 5.02 -13.16
CA PRO A 6 -2.79 3.73 -13.38
C PRO A 6 -2.88 2.89 -12.10
N ASP A 7 -2.03 3.18 -11.12
CA ASP A 7 -1.87 2.41 -9.91
C ASP A 7 -1.92 3.30 -8.66
N LEU A 8 -2.56 2.79 -7.62
CA LEU A 8 -2.51 3.33 -6.28
C LEU A 8 -1.54 2.50 -5.43
N TYR A 9 -0.62 3.17 -4.77
CA TYR A 9 0.29 2.58 -3.79
C TYR A 9 -0.06 3.06 -2.39
N VAL A 10 0.00 2.16 -1.43
CA VAL A 10 -0.21 2.48 -0.02
C VAL A 10 0.75 1.69 0.85
N LEU A 11 1.28 2.35 1.87
CA LEU A 11 1.96 1.69 2.97
C LEU A 11 0.95 1.48 4.10
N ALA A 12 0.40 0.28 4.19
CA ALA A 12 -0.63 -0.06 5.16
C ALA A 12 -0.02 -0.51 6.48
N SER A 13 -0.55 -0.03 7.62
CA SER A 13 -0.26 -0.65 8.91
C SER A 13 -0.73 -2.10 8.92
N LEU A 14 -0.16 -2.93 9.80
CA LEU A 14 -0.59 -4.32 9.95
C LEU A 14 -2.09 -4.43 10.29
N THR A 15 -2.64 -3.48 11.05
CA THR A 15 -4.06 -3.42 11.40
C THR A 15 -4.96 -3.01 10.22
N ALA A 16 -4.48 -2.18 9.30
CA ALA A 16 -5.22 -1.75 8.12
C ALA A 16 -5.09 -2.71 6.93
N TYR A 17 -4.11 -3.62 6.94
CA TYR A 17 -3.87 -4.60 5.87
C TYR A 17 -5.16 -5.34 5.41
N PRO A 18 -6.01 -5.88 6.31
CA PRO A 18 -7.24 -6.57 5.89
C PRO A 18 -8.24 -5.65 5.18
N PHE A 19 -8.27 -4.36 5.53
CA PHE A 19 -9.14 -3.38 4.87
C PHE A 19 -8.71 -3.18 3.42
N PHE A 20 -7.42 -2.93 3.18
CA PHE A 20 -6.90 -2.72 1.83
C PHE A 20 -7.02 -3.97 0.96
N LEU A 21 -6.73 -5.14 1.53
CA LEU A 21 -6.88 -6.43 0.84
C LEU A 21 -8.32 -6.62 0.32
N ARG A 22 -9.33 -6.39 1.18
CA ARG A 22 -10.75 -6.47 0.79
C ARG A 22 -11.17 -5.43 -0.25
N ASN A 23 -10.42 -4.33 -0.36
CA ASN A 23 -10.69 -3.25 -1.31
C ASN A 23 -9.90 -3.38 -2.63
N GLY A 24 -9.34 -4.57 -2.91
CA GLY A 24 -8.69 -4.88 -4.19
C GLY A 24 -7.23 -4.44 -4.27
N TYR A 25 -6.60 -4.13 -3.14
CA TYR A 25 -5.15 -3.97 -3.09
C TYR A 25 -4.48 -5.34 -2.93
N GLN A 26 -3.35 -5.51 -3.60
CA GLN A 26 -2.50 -6.68 -3.53
C GLN A 26 -1.24 -6.37 -2.73
N LYS A 27 -0.81 -7.32 -1.89
CA LYS A 27 0.45 -7.24 -1.15
C LYS A 27 1.62 -7.26 -2.13
N GLN A 28 2.54 -6.31 -1.97
CA GLN A 28 3.80 -6.26 -2.72
C GLN A 28 4.96 -6.74 -1.85
N GLN A 29 5.16 -6.12 -0.68
CA GLN A 29 6.24 -6.45 0.25
C GLN A 29 5.90 -6.08 1.69
N GLU A 30 6.51 -6.79 2.64
CA GLU A 30 6.56 -6.37 4.05
C GLU A 30 7.71 -5.38 4.23
N THR A 31 7.46 -4.29 4.94
CA THR A 31 8.43 -3.21 5.13
C THR A 31 8.06 -2.40 6.36
N GLY A 32 8.50 -1.14 6.46
CA GLY A 32 8.19 -0.26 7.58
C GLY A 32 8.94 1.06 7.46
N PHE A 33 8.85 1.86 8.52
CA PHE A 33 9.63 3.08 8.65
C PHE A 33 10.02 3.28 10.12
N TRP A 34 11.10 4.02 10.33
CA TRP A 34 11.50 4.45 11.66
C TRP A 34 10.64 5.66 12.07
N SER A 35 10.07 5.61 13.28
CA SER A 35 9.51 6.81 13.91
C SER A 35 10.63 7.81 14.25
N GLU A 36 10.24 9.03 14.60
CA GLU A 36 11.18 10.05 15.11
C GLU A 36 11.94 9.56 16.36
N GLU A 37 11.30 8.72 17.18
CA GLU A 37 11.88 8.07 18.36
C GLU A 37 12.73 6.83 18.03
N ARG A 38 13.03 6.58 16.75
CA ARG A 38 13.79 5.41 16.27
C ARG A 38 13.16 4.08 16.66
N ILE A 39 11.82 4.01 16.63
CA ILE A 39 11.07 2.76 16.74
C ILE A 39 10.71 2.30 15.34
N TRP A 40 11.00 1.02 15.02
CA TRP A 40 10.61 0.46 13.73
C TRP A 40 9.11 0.16 13.71
N ILE A 41 8.37 0.79 12.80
CA ILE A 41 6.93 0.59 12.63
C ILE A 41 6.71 -0.33 11.42
N PRO A 42 6.35 -1.61 11.64
CA PRO A 42 6.14 -2.55 10.55
C PRO A 42 4.86 -2.23 9.77
N CYS A 43 4.93 -2.35 8.45
CA CYS A 43 3.87 -2.07 7.50
C CYS A 43 3.94 -3.03 6.31
N VAL A 44 2.93 -2.96 5.44
CA VAL A 44 2.87 -3.72 4.19
C VAL A 44 2.69 -2.74 3.04
N MET A 45 3.59 -2.76 2.07
CA MET A 45 3.40 -2.04 0.81
C MET A 45 2.36 -2.80 -0.01
N MET A 46 1.32 -2.10 -0.45
CA MET A 46 0.24 -2.66 -1.25
C MET A 46 -0.04 -1.80 -2.48
N GLN A 47 -0.50 -2.44 -3.55
CA GLN A 47 -0.82 -1.80 -4.82
C GLN A 47 -2.22 -2.18 -5.28
N LYS A 48 -2.95 -1.23 -5.88
CA LYS A 48 -4.20 -1.48 -6.59
C LYS A 48 -4.16 -0.83 -7.97
N SER A 49 -4.44 -1.60 -9.01
CA SER A 49 -4.63 -1.05 -10.35
C SER A 49 -6.02 -0.42 -10.48
N LEU A 50 -6.09 0.78 -11.04
CA LEU A 50 -7.35 1.51 -11.26
C LEU A 50 -8.03 1.14 -12.57
N PHE A 51 -7.27 0.55 -13.50
CA PHE A 51 -7.78 0.10 -14.78
C PHE A 51 -7.65 -1.42 -14.85
N PRO A 52 -8.70 -2.14 -15.25
CA PRO A 52 -8.58 -3.58 -15.48
C PRO A 52 -7.54 -3.80 -16.59
N ILE A 53 -6.60 -4.73 -16.36
CA ILE A 53 -5.74 -5.26 -17.41
C ILE A 53 -6.69 -5.96 -18.40
N ARG A 54 -6.80 -5.43 -19.61
CA ARG A 54 -7.56 -6.02 -20.72
C ARG A 54 -6.78 -7.17 -21.34
#